data_AF-A0A960W2F3-F1
#
_entry.id   AF-A0A960W2F3-F1
#
_cell.length_a   1.000
_cell.length_b   1.000
_cell.length_c   1.000
_cell.angle_alpha   90.00
_cell.angle_beta   90.00
_cell.angle_gamma   90.00
#
_symmetry.space_group_name_H-M   'P 1'
#
loop_
_entity.id
_entity.type
_entity.pdbx_description
1 polymer ?
#
loop_
_entity_poly.entity_id
_entity_poly.type
_entity_poly.pdbx_seq_one_letter_code
_entity_poly.pdbx_strand_id
1 'polypeptide(L)'
;MRTKIFYKRASLVLYLPFLFCLSAYSPLYAQKKKKLYISTIQTKDIPGVTSDIVYDRLKLSILENFGNDYYILNDLDIQMMNKGNFKIFDSGCEPEACLKRIGDSIEVDEIIYGEMQKEKKKIRAIITNFTRDVAKARISTKSVVNLAFREAMYEYYIQEIAIKLMNPQHSIKQNPEIRSESYLEFGFAYIEIPENLDSSIFHIHCKMGEDDLQNHIRNGDEKFHGKEYSSAIKNYEKALKKLKSPMEKEECSNIQSFKELTVKRIIISYQADLGNKLEVVDNQVKANTTIEYKKIEEYIKRYNSVLDTIAEQYNTDLAPLKQSILDRIDNLWLLLSSTHEKKGDIAYKEYRFETTYKKGFFYRLQFWKDNIESVGALQQYENALNAVIKVQNKAKADTIRDDLLKKIEKTKKTGENYLSNTVFSLLNQAKYLYTHQKDVSTTMEKAKELILNSTFTTEKIIENYNEQARWMGRKTIDKNSIKQSNLASSKILL
;
A
#
# COMPACT_ATOMS: atom_id res chain seq x y z
N MET A 1 -7.23 -19.91 93.63
CA MET A 1 -8.50 -19.20 93.37
C MET A 1 -8.80 -19.32 91.88
N ARG A 2 -9.48 -20.38 91.47
CA ARG A 2 -10.95 -20.53 91.31
C ARG A 2 -11.51 -19.67 90.16
N THR A 3 -12.12 -20.40 89.21
CA THR A 3 -13.23 -20.05 88.30
C THR A 3 -12.91 -19.10 87.14
N LYS A 4 -13.28 -19.30 85.87
CA LYS A 4 -14.35 -20.11 85.22
C LYS A 4 -14.00 -20.25 83.71
N ILE A 5 -14.02 -21.44 83.12
CA ILE A 5 -15.12 -22.05 82.32
C ILE A 5 -15.18 -21.56 80.85
N PHE A 6 -14.75 -22.46 79.96
CA PHE A 6 -15.21 -22.68 78.57
C PHE A 6 -16.72 -22.53 78.41
N TYR A 7 -17.22 -22.01 77.29
CA TYR A 7 -18.04 -22.80 76.34
C TYR A 7 -18.69 -21.97 75.21
N LYS A 8 -18.46 -22.49 73.99
CA LYS A 8 -19.45 -22.82 72.93
C LYS A 8 -19.95 -21.76 71.93
N ARG A 9 -20.07 -22.30 70.71
CA ARG A 9 -20.94 -21.95 69.56
C ARG A 9 -20.30 -20.98 68.56
N ALA A 10 -20.39 -21.18 67.26
CA ALA A 10 -20.89 -22.29 66.45
C ALA A 10 -20.45 -21.99 65.01
N SER A 11 -20.19 -23.04 64.25
CA SER A 11 -20.03 -23.00 62.80
C SER A 11 -21.14 -22.19 62.13
N LEU A 12 -20.77 -21.22 61.30
CA LEU A 12 -21.58 -20.85 60.14
C LEU A 12 -20.64 -20.47 59.00
N VAL A 13 -20.21 -21.50 58.28
CA VAL A 13 -19.85 -21.39 56.87
C VAL A 13 -21.10 -20.96 56.14
N LEU A 14 -21.14 -19.75 55.59
CA LEU A 14 -22.12 -19.38 54.58
C LEU A 14 -21.50 -18.42 53.56
N TYR A 15 -21.10 -19.03 52.44
CA TYR A 15 -21.08 -18.50 51.08
C TYR A 15 -21.42 -17.01 50.91
N LEU A 16 -20.40 -16.20 50.64
CA LEU A 16 -20.58 -14.96 49.90
C LEU A 16 -19.45 -14.70 48.88
N PRO A 17 -19.37 -15.48 47.78
CA PRO A 17 -18.76 -14.97 46.56
C PRO A 17 -19.79 -15.05 45.43
N PHE A 18 -20.82 -14.20 45.47
CA PHE A 18 -21.73 -14.04 44.32
C PHE A 18 -22.38 -12.65 44.28
N LEU A 19 -21.58 -11.60 44.48
CA LEU A 19 -22.05 -10.21 44.36
C LEU A 19 -20.99 -9.28 43.73
N PHE A 20 -20.27 -9.79 42.73
CA PHE A 20 -19.28 -9.02 41.96
C PHE A 20 -19.32 -9.33 40.45
N CYS A 21 -20.50 -9.60 39.89
CA CYS A 21 -20.68 -9.86 38.44
C CYS A 21 -21.80 -9.03 37.78
N LEU A 22 -22.11 -7.82 38.27
CA LEU A 22 -23.16 -6.96 37.68
C LEU A 22 -22.71 -5.53 37.34
N SER A 23 -21.42 -5.28 37.14
CA SER A 23 -20.90 -3.95 36.75
C SER A 23 -20.05 -3.92 35.47
N ALA A 24 -20.30 -4.84 34.52
CA ALA A 24 -19.58 -4.87 33.24
C ALA A 24 -20.50 -4.95 32.01
N TYR A 25 -21.66 -4.30 32.06
CA TYR A 25 -22.41 -3.93 30.85
C TYR A 25 -22.71 -2.44 30.90
N SER A 26 -21.67 -1.63 30.75
CA SER A 26 -21.86 -0.34 30.11
C SER A 26 -22.33 -0.66 28.68
N PRO A 27 -23.52 -0.26 28.23
CA PRO A 27 -23.77 -0.25 26.80
C PRO A 27 -22.63 0.55 26.18
N LEU A 28 -21.98 -0.01 25.16
CA LEU A 28 -21.18 0.73 24.18
C LEU A 28 -22.12 1.80 23.61
N TYR A 29 -22.26 2.92 24.32
CA TYR A 29 -22.80 4.15 23.77
C TYR A 29 -21.83 4.47 22.64
N ALA A 30 -22.22 4.13 21.41
CA ALA A 30 -21.49 4.52 20.23
C ALA A 30 -21.33 6.04 20.31
N GLN A 31 -20.12 6.49 20.65
CA GLN A 31 -19.85 7.90 20.85
C GLN A 31 -20.18 8.59 19.53
N LYS A 32 -21.14 9.53 19.57
CA LYS A 32 -21.55 10.26 18.37
C LYS A 32 -20.33 10.98 17.81
N LYS A 33 -20.04 10.80 16.52
CA LYS A 33 -18.96 11.53 15.84
C LYS A 33 -19.17 13.03 16.02
N LYS A 34 -18.09 13.73 16.37
CA LYS A 34 -18.04 15.20 16.48
C LYS A 34 -18.01 15.84 15.10
N LYS A 35 -18.57 17.03 14.94
CA LYS A 35 -18.38 17.85 13.74
C LYS A 35 -17.16 18.75 13.89
N LEU A 36 -16.19 18.57 13.02
CA LEU A 36 -14.98 19.36 12.89
C LEU A 36 -15.11 20.25 11.65
N TYR A 37 -15.00 21.56 11.82
CA TYR A 37 -14.88 22.49 10.70
C TYR A 37 -13.42 22.83 10.48
N ILE A 38 -12.93 22.66 9.25
CA ILE A 38 -11.60 23.13 8.85
C ILE A 38 -11.81 24.37 7.97
N SER A 39 -11.50 25.53 8.53
CA SER A 39 -11.49 26.78 7.79
C SER A 39 -10.33 26.78 6.80
N THR A 40 -10.47 27.51 5.68
CA THR A 40 -9.38 27.69 4.71
C THR A 40 -8.10 28.13 5.42
N ILE A 41 -7.08 27.27 5.38
CA ILE A 41 -5.74 27.59 5.92
C ILE A 41 -5.08 28.58 4.98
N GLN A 42 -4.76 29.77 5.46
CA GLN A 42 -4.15 30.80 4.63
C GLN A 42 -2.75 30.35 4.21
N THR A 43 -2.42 30.47 2.92
CA THR A 43 -1.10 30.07 2.41
C THR A 43 -0.41 31.29 1.80
N LYS A 44 0.86 31.53 2.16
CA LYS A 44 1.63 32.69 1.70
C LYS A 44 3.03 32.29 1.24
N ASP A 45 3.34 32.60 -0.01
CA ASP A 45 4.67 32.46 -0.63
C ASP A 45 5.23 31.02 -0.64
N ILE A 46 4.38 29.98 -0.58
CA ILE A 46 4.80 28.55 -0.63
C ILE A 46 4.59 28.00 -2.05
N PRO A 47 5.67 27.72 -2.82
CA PRO A 47 5.56 27.15 -4.17
C PRO A 47 4.78 25.84 -4.22
N GLY A 48 3.81 25.74 -5.15
CA GLY A 48 3.06 24.50 -5.40
C GLY A 48 2.11 24.06 -4.27
N VAL A 49 2.02 24.83 -3.17
CA VAL A 49 1.12 24.55 -2.06
C VAL A 49 0.03 25.62 -2.03
N THR A 50 -1.22 25.19 -2.24
CA THR A 50 -2.40 26.05 -2.12
C THR A 50 -3.15 25.72 -0.84
N SER A 51 -4.01 26.64 -0.39
CA SER A 51 -4.90 26.40 0.75
C SER A 51 -5.77 25.14 0.59
N ASP A 52 -6.16 24.81 -0.64
CA ASP A 52 -6.90 23.58 -0.95
C ASP A 52 -6.05 22.33 -0.76
N ILE A 53 -4.79 22.35 -1.21
CA ILE A 53 -3.85 21.24 -0.97
C ILE A 53 -3.62 21.03 0.53
N VAL A 54 -3.47 22.11 1.30
CA VAL A 54 -3.32 22.04 2.76
C VAL A 54 -4.56 21.43 3.40
N TYR A 55 -5.75 21.91 3.03
CA TYR A 55 -7.02 21.36 3.51
C TYR A 55 -7.14 19.86 3.20
N ASP A 56 -6.88 19.45 1.96
CA ASP A 56 -7.02 18.06 1.53
C ASP A 56 -6.03 17.16 2.29
N ARG A 57 -4.79 17.61 2.52
CA ARG A 57 -3.81 16.84 3.29
C ARG A 57 -4.17 16.72 4.77
N LEU A 58 -4.63 17.81 5.39
CA LEU A 58 -5.13 17.78 6.77
C LEU A 58 -6.35 16.85 6.88
N LYS A 59 -7.34 17.01 5.99
CA LYS A 59 -8.54 16.16 5.96
C LYS A 59 -8.18 14.70 5.79
N LEU A 60 -7.31 14.36 4.84
CA LEU A 60 -6.90 12.98 4.60
C LEU A 60 -6.25 12.37 5.86
N SER A 61 -5.32 13.09 6.49
CA SER A 61 -4.66 12.65 7.70
C SER A 61 -5.61 12.50 8.90
N ILE A 62 -6.64 13.35 9.01
CA ILE A 62 -7.66 13.25 10.06
C ILE A 62 -8.59 12.07 9.78
N LEU A 63 -9.03 11.86 8.54
CA LEU A 63 -9.87 10.69 8.19
C LEU A 63 -9.17 9.36 8.44
N GLU A 64 -7.86 9.33 8.20
CA GLU A 64 -7.01 8.17 8.44
C GLU A 64 -6.92 7.81 9.94
N ASN A 65 -6.64 8.80 10.79
CA ASN A 65 -6.28 8.56 12.19
C ASN A 65 -7.47 8.74 13.16
N PHE A 66 -8.42 9.61 12.81
CA PHE A 66 -9.53 10.04 13.67
C PHE A 66 -10.88 10.06 12.93
N GLY A 67 -10.98 9.43 11.75
CA GLY A 67 -12.21 9.44 10.95
C GLY A 67 -13.39 8.74 11.65
N ASN A 68 -13.12 7.89 12.65
CA ASN A 68 -14.15 7.29 13.50
C ASN A 68 -14.73 8.26 14.54
N ASP A 69 -14.02 9.35 14.84
CA ASP A 69 -14.38 10.31 15.88
C ASP A 69 -14.96 11.60 15.30
N TYR A 70 -14.63 11.95 14.05
CA TYR A 70 -15.01 13.22 13.43
C TYR A 70 -15.73 13.06 12.09
N TYR A 71 -16.67 13.98 11.86
CA TYR A 71 -17.09 14.42 10.54
C TYR A 71 -16.47 15.79 10.25
N ILE A 72 -15.84 15.92 9.10
CA ILE A 72 -15.09 17.08 8.63
C ILE A 72 -15.93 17.87 7.63
N LEU A 73 -16.08 19.16 7.89
CA LEU A 73 -16.76 20.15 7.05
C LEU A 73 -15.76 21.19 6.54
N ASN A 74 -15.97 21.70 5.33
CA ASN A 74 -15.21 22.83 4.76
C ASN A 74 -16.05 24.10 4.60
N ASP A 75 -15.41 25.15 4.11
CA ASP A 75 -16.07 26.44 3.83
C ASP A 75 -17.26 26.31 2.87
N LEU A 76 -17.19 25.44 1.85
CA LEU A 76 -18.31 25.23 0.91
C LEU A 76 -19.52 24.61 1.61
N ASP A 77 -19.28 23.61 2.47
CA ASP A 77 -20.31 23.00 3.30
C ASP A 77 -20.97 24.07 4.18
N ILE A 78 -20.17 24.91 4.84
CA ILE A 78 -20.68 25.98 5.71
C ILE A 78 -21.43 27.04 4.90
N GLN A 79 -20.93 27.44 3.72
CA GLN A 79 -21.60 28.39 2.82
C GLN A 79 -22.99 27.90 2.43
N MET A 80 -23.09 26.64 2.03
CA MET A 80 -24.36 26.05 1.63
C MET A 80 -25.34 25.96 2.80
N MET A 81 -24.85 25.69 4.02
CA MET A 81 -25.65 25.58 5.24
C MET A 81 -25.97 26.93 5.90
N ASN A 82 -25.37 28.05 5.48
CA ASN A 82 -25.42 29.31 6.23
C ASN A 82 -25.61 30.56 5.36
N LYS A 83 -26.28 30.45 4.18
CA LYS A 83 -26.45 31.57 3.22
C LYS A 83 -27.14 32.84 3.78
N GLY A 84 -27.79 32.79 4.95
CA GLY A 84 -28.32 33.99 5.62
C GLY A 84 -27.28 34.80 6.41
N ASN A 85 -26.16 34.17 6.81
CA ASN A 85 -25.17 34.72 7.73
C ASN A 85 -23.75 34.85 7.11
N PHE A 86 -23.54 34.49 5.85
CA PHE A 86 -22.19 34.56 5.25
C PHE A 86 -21.62 35.98 5.08
N LYS A 87 -22.46 37.02 5.24
CA LYS A 87 -22.00 38.42 5.46
C LYS A 87 -21.11 38.58 6.71
N ILE A 88 -21.01 37.56 7.56
CA ILE A 88 -20.08 37.49 8.71
C ILE A 88 -18.61 37.56 8.26
N PHE A 89 -18.25 37.04 7.08
CA PHE A 89 -16.87 37.11 6.57
C PHE A 89 -16.52 38.47 5.94
N ASP A 90 -17.51 39.18 5.40
CA ASP A 90 -17.32 40.52 4.80
C ASP A 90 -17.30 41.66 5.84
N SER A 91 -17.61 41.36 7.11
CA SER A 91 -17.81 42.36 8.17
C SER A 91 -16.74 42.31 9.25
N GLY A 92 -15.46 42.45 8.87
CA GLY A 92 -14.36 42.89 9.75
C GLY A 92 -14.39 42.39 11.20
N CYS A 93 -14.71 41.11 11.41
CA CYS A 93 -14.86 40.52 12.73
C CYS A 93 -13.51 40.00 13.22
N GLU A 94 -13.31 40.03 14.54
CA GLU A 94 -12.21 39.29 15.16
C GLU A 94 -12.38 37.78 14.92
N PRO A 95 -11.31 37.04 14.58
CA PRO A 95 -11.39 35.63 14.21
C PRO A 95 -12.18 34.77 15.22
N GLU A 96 -11.93 34.93 16.52
CA GLU A 96 -12.63 34.17 17.56
C GLU A 96 -14.14 34.43 17.60
N ALA A 97 -14.57 35.68 17.40
CA ALA A 97 -15.98 36.05 17.37
C ALA A 97 -16.68 35.46 16.14
N CYS A 98 -15.98 35.41 15.01
CA CYS A 98 -16.46 34.81 13.78
C CYS A 98 -16.55 33.28 13.87
N LEU A 99 -15.50 32.64 14.39
CA LEU A 99 -15.48 31.20 14.65
C LEU A 99 -16.57 30.79 15.65
N LYS A 100 -16.88 31.61 16.66
CA LYS A 100 -18.00 31.39 17.57
C LYS A 100 -19.35 31.40 16.86
N ARG A 101 -19.62 32.42 16.04
CA ARG A 101 -20.88 32.52 15.28
C ARG A 101 -21.06 31.37 14.30
N ILE A 102 -19.98 30.95 13.65
CA ILE A 102 -19.97 29.75 12.80
C ILE A 102 -20.28 28.53 13.67
N GLY A 103 -19.52 28.32 14.75
CA GLY A 103 -19.72 27.29 15.77
C GLY A 103 -21.17 27.10 16.17
N ASP A 104 -21.83 28.20 16.50
CA ASP A 104 -23.22 28.23 16.93
C ASP A 104 -24.23 27.98 15.81
N SER A 105 -23.98 28.48 14.59
CA SER A 105 -24.92 28.38 13.46
C SER A 105 -25.02 26.97 12.86
N ILE A 106 -23.90 26.24 12.81
CA ILE A 106 -23.82 24.91 12.17
C ILE A 106 -23.60 23.77 13.17
N GLU A 107 -23.61 24.11 14.47
CA GLU A 107 -23.41 23.19 15.59
C GLU A 107 -22.12 22.37 15.42
N VAL A 108 -20.99 23.03 15.17
CA VAL A 108 -19.69 22.35 15.13
C VAL A 108 -19.10 22.25 16.53
N ASP A 109 -18.47 21.11 16.79
CA ASP A 109 -17.86 20.79 18.08
C ASP A 109 -16.43 21.33 18.15
N GLU A 110 -15.71 21.30 17.02
CA GLU A 110 -14.32 21.72 16.92
C GLU A 110 -14.07 22.52 15.64
N ILE A 111 -13.09 23.44 15.68
CA ILE A 111 -12.74 24.30 14.55
C ILE A 111 -11.22 24.41 14.39
N ILE A 112 -10.72 24.05 13.21
CA ILE A 112 -9.34 24.30 12.81
C ILE A 112 -9.26 25.59 11.99
N TYR A 113 -8.32 26.47 12.37
CA TYR A 113 -8.02 27.70 11.67
C TYR A 113 -6.52 28.03 11.78
N GLY A 114 -5.96 28.69 10.76
CA GLY A 114 -4.57 29.14 10.81
C GLY A 114 -3.99 29.52 9.46
N GLU A 115 -2.67 29.61 9.44
CA GLU A 115 -1.89 29.99 8.27
C GLU A 115 -0.61 29.16 8.13
N MET A 116 -0.12 29.09 6.91
CA MET A 116 1.19 28.54 6.54
C MET A 116 1.91 29.54 5.64
N GLN A 117 3.13 29.90 6.00
CA GLN A 117 3.92 30.87 5.24
C GLN A 117 5.36 30.40 5.03
N LYS A 118 5.95 30.80 3.90
CA LYS A 118 7.37 30.59 3.66
C LYS A 118 8.21 31.55 4.49
N GLU A 119 9.14 30.99 5.25
CA GLU A 119 10.16 31.71 6.00
C GLU A 119 11.55 31.23 5.57
N LYS A 120 12.18 31.98 4.66
CA LYS A 120 13.49 31.62 4.06
C LYS A 120 13.42 30.26 3.35
N LYS A 121 14.12 29.25 3.89
CA LYS A 121 14.16 27.85 3.37
C LYS A 121 13.22 26.89 4.13
N LYS A 122 12.31 27.45 4.94
CA LYS A 122 11.36 26.68 5.75
C LYS A 122 9.94 27.16 5.49
N ILE A 123 8.98 26.30 5.80
CA ILE A 123 7.57 26.62 5.93
C ILE A 123 7.29 26.75 7.43
N ARG A 124 6.70 27.86 7.86
CA ARG A 124 6.11 27.99 9.19
C ARG A 124 4.61 27.72 9.11
N ALA A 125 4.12 26.83 9.97
CA ALA A 125 2.70 26.58 10.18
C ALA A 125 2.28 27.11 11.55
N ILE A 126 1.25 27.95 11.58
CA ILE A 126 0.59 28.45 12.79
C ILE A 126 -0.88 28.06 12.68
N ILE A 127 -1.25 26.94 13.29
CA ILE A 127 -2.59 26.35 13.16
C ILE A 127 -3.13 26.00 14.55
N THR A 128 -4.37 26.40 14.82
CA THR A 128 -5.04 26.20 16.09
C THR A 128 -6.29 25.36 15.89
N ASN A 129 -6.53 24.40 16.79
CA ASN A 129 -7.81 23.74 16.94
C ASN A 129 -8.52 24.28 18.17
N PHE A 130 -9.74 24.74 17.98
CA PHE A 130 -10.63 25.24 18.99
C PHE A 130 -11.71 24.20 19.31
N THR A 131 -12.14 24.11 20.57
CA THR A 131 -13.28 23.30 20.98
C THR A 131 -14.41 24.20 21.49
N ARG A 132 -15.64 23.85 21.13
CA ARG A 132 -16.84 24.54 21.60
C ARG A 132 -17.38 23.87 22.86
N ASP A 133 -17.59 24.65 23.91
CA ASP A 133 -18.34 24.26 25.10
C ASP A 133 -19.75 24.83 24.97
N VAL A 134 -20.68 23.99 24.54
CA VAL A 134 -22.09 24.36 24.33
C VAL A 134 -22.75 24.77 25.64
N ALA A 135 -22.43 24.09 26.76
CA ALA A 135 -23.03 24.36 28.05
C ALA A 135 -22.62 25.73 28.61
N LYS A 136 -21.38 26.16 28.31
CA LYS A 136 -20.86 27.47 28.75
C LYS A 136 -20.92 28.56 27.68
N ALA A 137 -21.44 28.24 26.48
CA ALA A 137 -21.46 29.13 25.32
C ALA A 137 -20.09 29.79 25.03
N ARG A 138 -19.01 29.01 25.15
CA ARG A 138 -17.61 29.47 25.00
C ARG A 138 -16.86 28.61 24.00
N ILE A 139 -15.83 29.20 23.41
CA ILE A 139 -14.80 28.48 22.66
C ILE A 139 -13.52 28.52 23.49
N SER A 140 -12.80 27.41 23.54
CA SER A 140 -11.46 27.34 24.13
C SER A 140 -10.48 26.69 23.17
N THR A 141 -9.19 27.00 23.35
CA THR A 141 -8.13 26.38 22.57
C THR A 141 -7.93 24.94 23.03
N LYS A 142 -8.05 23.99 22.10
CA LYS A 142 -7.77 22.57 22.35
C LYS A 142 -6.30 22.25 22.09
N SER A 143 -5.74 22.78 20.99
CA SER A 143 -4.34 22.57 20.63
C SER A 143 -3.85 23.67 19.69
N VAL A 144 -2.54 23.93 19.74
CA VAL A 144 -1.84 24.89 18.90
C VAL A 144 -0.62 24.21 18.30
N VAL A 145 -0.39 24.46 17.02
CA VAL A 145 0.84 24.15 16.31
C VAL A 145 1.48 25.47 15.90
N ASN A 146 2.72 25.69 16.33
CA ASN A 146 3.60 26.72 15.80
C ASN A 146 4.95 26.08 15.50
N LEU A 147 5.17 25.69 14.24
CA LEU A 147 6.32 24.88 13.83
C LEU A 147 6.88 25.38 12.51
N ALA A 148 8.22 25.44 12.41
CA ALA A 148 8.93 25.71 11.17
C ALA A 148 9.72 24.49 10.69
N PHE A 149 9.44 24.00 9.48
CA PHE A 149 10.06 22.79 8.91
C PHE A 149 10.54 23.01 7.47
N ARG A 150 11.39 22.12 6.95
CA ARG A 150 11.92 22.20 5.58
C ARG A 150 10.82 21.91 4.56
N GLU A 151 10.80 22.65 3.45
CA GLU A 151 9.82 22.50 2.37
C GLU A 151 9.73 21.05 1.84
N ALA A 152 10.88 20.37 1.70
CA ALA A 152 10.94 18.96 1.29
C ALA A 152 10.22 17.97 2.22
N MET A 153 9.91 18.39 3.46
CA MET A 153 9.24 17.57 4.48
C MET A 153 7.76 17.92 4.64
N TYR A 154 7.18 18.71 3.72
CA TYR A 154 5.81 19.20 3.79
C TYR A 154 4.79 18.07 4.04
N GLU A 155 4.84 16.99 3.26
CA GLU A 155 3.91 15.87 3.36
C GLU A 155 3.99 15.13 4.70
N TYR A 156 5.17 15.06 5.31
CA TYR A 156 5.33 14.44 6.62
C TYR A 156 4.77 15.34 7.72
N TYR A 157 5.16 16.61 7.74
CA TYR A 157 4.77 17.50 8.82
C TYR A 157 3.28 17.83 8.79
N ILE A 158 2.62 17.89 7.62
CA ILE A 158 1.17 18.12 7.59
C ILE A 158 0.38 16.99 8.26
N GLN A 159 0.88 15.75 8.21
CA GLN A 159 0.28 14.61 8.91
C GLN A 159 0.48 14.73 10.43
N GLU A 160 1.71 15.00 10.87
CA GLU A 160 2.01 15.21 12.30
C GLU A 160 1.23 16.39 12.89
N ILE A 161 1.04 17.46 12.11
CA ILE A 161 0.20 18.61 12.46
C ILE A 161 -1.25 18.18 12.68
N ALA A 162 -1.84 17.43 11.75
CA ALA A 162 -3.20 16.91 11.91
C ALA A 162 -3.35 16.06 13.18
N ILE A 163 -2.38 15.19 13.47
CA ILE A 163 -2.37 14.36 14.69
C ILE A 163 -2.29 15.25 15.93
N LYS A 164 -1.40 16.24 15.96
CA LYS A 164 -1.28 17.19 17.09
C LYS A 164 -2.55 18.01 17.30
N LEU A 165 -3.21 18.42 16.22
CA LEU A 165 -4.45 19.19 16.28
C LEU A 165 -5.58 18.37 16.93
N MET A 166 -5.69 17.09 16.61
CA MET A 166 -6.73 16.20 17.16
C MET A 166 -6.39 15.66 18.55
N ASN A 167 -5.11 15.40 18.81
CA ASN A 167 -4.57 14.88 20.06
C ASN A 167 -3.54 15.86 20.66
N PRO A 168 -3.96 16.73 21.61
CA PRO A 168 -3.07 17.73 22.22
C PRO A 168 -1.84 17.13 22.93
N GLN A 169 -1.89 15.86 23.34
CA GLN A 169 -0.79 15.16 24.01
C GLN A 169 0.24 14.60 23.02
N HIS A 170 -0.07 14.55 21.72
CA HIS A 170 0.88 14.11 20.70
C HIS A 170 2.11 15.02 20.68
N SER A 171 3.28 14.44 20.51
CA SER A 171 4.51 15.20 20.32
C SER A 171 4.95 15.04 18.87
N ILE A 172 5.04 16.15 18.14
CA ILE A 172 5.45 16.14 16.74
C ILE A 172 6.88 15.59 16.67
N LYS A 173 7.03 14.47 15.97
CA LYS A 173 8.32 13.82 15.78
C LYS A 173 9.18 14.68 14.84
N GLN A 174 10.43 14.91 15.23
CA GLN A 174 11.40 15.68 14.45
C GLN A 174 12.31 14.73 13.68
N ASN A 175 12.65 15.07 12.44
CA ASN A 175 13.51 14.27 11.55
C ASN A 175 12.98 12.84 11.34
N PRO A 176 11.98 12.62 10.46
CA PRO A 176 11.66 11.27 10.05
C PRO A 176 12.91 10.62 9.46
N GLU A 177 13.11 9.33 9.77
CA GLU A 177 13.92 8.50 8.89
C GLU A 177 13.24 8.55 7.52
N ILE A 178 13.79 9.37 6.62
CA ILE A 178 13.43 9.30 5.22
C ILE A 178 13.92 7.92 4.82
N ARG A 179 13.02 6.93 4.78
CA ARG A 179 13.25 5.76 3.93
C ARG A 179 13.57 6.38 2.58
N SER A 180 14.83 6.27 2.16
CA SER A 180 15.16 6.60 0.78
C SER A 180 14.11 5.86 -0.03
N GLU A 181 13.40 6.56 -0.91
CA GLU A 181 12.68 5.88 -1.97
C GLU A 181 13.75 5.03 -2.65
N SER A 182 13.89 3.79 -2.21
CA SER A 182 14.91 2.91 -2.69
C SER A 182 14.43 2.59 -4.08
N TYR A 183 14.87 3.41 -5.04
CA TYR A 183 15.12 2.96 -6.37
C TYR A 183 15.88 1.65 -6.14
N LEU A 184 15.20 0.53 -6.38
CA LEU A 184 15.88 -0.74 -6.52
C LEU A 184 16.86 -0.48 -7.65
N GLU A 185 18.09 -0.10 -7.30
CA GLU A 185 19.16 0.05 -8.26
C GLU A 185 19.29 -1.31 -8.91
N PHE A 186 19.04 -1.33 -10.21
CA PHE A 186 19.04 -2.55 -11.01
C PHE A 186 20.49 -3.00 -11.21
N GLY A 187 21.05 -3.61 -10.16
CA GLY A 187 22.34 -4.27 -10.18
C GLY A 187 22.14 -5.73 -10.54
N PHE A 188 22.47 -6.11 -11.77
CA PHE A 188 22.63 -7.51 -12.11
C PHE A 188 24.06 -7.94 -11.78
N ALA A 189 24.22 -8.99 -10.97
CA ALA A 189 25.53 -9.60 -10.79
C ALA A 189 26.04 -10.09 -12.15
N TYR A 190 27.25 -9.67 -12.52
CA TYR A 190 27.93 -10.17 -13.71
C TYR A 190 28.20 -11.66 -13.52
N ILE A 191 27.85 -12.46 -14.52
CA ILE A 191 28.24 -13.87 -14.57
C ILE A 191 29.57 -13.89 -15.30
N GLU A 192 30.63 -14.24 -14.58
CA GLU A 192 31.95 -14.39 -15.18
C GLU A 192 31.92 -15.61 -16.11
N ILE A 193 32.03 -15.35 -17.41
CA ILE A 193 32.09 -16.39 -18.43
C ILE A 193 33.55 -16.81 -18.57
N PRO A 194 33.92 -18.07 -18.29
CA PRO A 194 35.28 -18.54 -18.51
C PRO A 194 35.64 -18.42 -19.99
N GLU A 195 36.69 -17.66 -20.31
CA GLU A 195 37.14 -17.47 -21.70
C GLU A 195 37.74 -18.75 -22.31
N ASN A 196 38.24 -19.65 -21.45
CA ASN A 196 38.92 -20.88 -21.87
C ASN A 196 38.39 -22.10 -21.10
N LEU A 197 38.40 -23.26 -21.78
CA LEU A 197 38.22 -24.55 -21.12
C LEU A 197 39.48 -24.90 -20.33
N ASP A 198 39.30 -25.62 -19.22
CA ASP A 198 40.39 -26.23 -18.47
C ASP A 198 41.28 -27.07 -19.41
N SER A 199 42.59 -26.81 -19.37
CA SER A 199 43.61 -27.51 -20.19
C SER A 199 43.87 -28.95 -19.72
N SER A 200 43.16 -29.41 -18.69
CA SER A 200 43.20 -30.78 -18.21
C SER A 200 43.00 -31.79 -19.34
N ILE A 201 43.95 -32.71 -19.46
CA ILE A 201 43.96 -33.75 -20.49
C ILE A 201 43.00 -34.87 -20.08
N PHE A 202 42.18 -35.32 -21.04
CA PHE A 202 41.28 -36.45 -20.85
C PHE A 202 42.07 -37.76 -20.93
N HIS A 203 42.40 -38.33 -19.78
CA HIS A 203 42.99 -39.66 -19.70
C HIS A 203 41.88 -40.69 -19.51
N ILE A 204 41.53 -41.40 -20.57
CA ILE A 204 40.70 -42.61 -20.51
C ILE A 204 41.34 -43.67 -21.39
N HIS A 205 41.41 -44.90 -20.92
CA HIS A 205 41.88 -46.02 -21.74
C HIS A 205 40.80 -47.08 -21.79
N CYS A 206 40.30 -47.36 -23.00
CA CYS A 206 39.21 -48.29 -23.24
C CYS A 206 39.62 -49.31 -24.30
N LYS A 207 39.37 -50.61 -24.06
CA LYS A 207 39.70 -51.65 -25.06
C LYS A 207 38.96 -51.49 -26.40
N MET A 208 37.81 -50.80 -26.43
CA MET A 208 37.11 -50.39 -27.66
C MET A 208 36.46 -49.01 -27.48
N GLY A 209 36.48 -48.16 -28.52
CA GLY A 209 35.69 -46.91 -28.57
C GLY A 209 36.32 -45.67 -27.93
N GLU A 210 37.60 -45.72 -27.55
CA GLU A 210 38.36 -44.56 -27.02
C GLU A 210 38.42 -43.40 -28.03
N ASP A 211 38.76 -43.69 -29.28
CA ASP A 211 38.84 -42.68 -30.36
C ASP A 211 37.51 -41.94 -30.56
N ASP A 212 36.39 -42.65 -30.43
CA ASP A 212 35.07 -42.04 -30.55
C ASP A 212 34.74 -41.13 -29.36
N LEU A 213 35.12 -41.52 -28.14
CA LEU A 213 34.95 -40.68 -26.95
C LEU A 213 35.79 -39.42 -27.09
N GLN A 214 37.07 -39.56 -27.45
CA GLN A 214 37.96 -38.42 -27.67
C GLN A 214 37.49 -37.54 -28.84
N ASN A 215 36.95 -38.12 -29.92
CA ASN A 215 36.35 -37.36 -31.02
C ASN A 215 35.15 -36.52 -30.58
N HIS A 216 34.26 -37.06 -29.74
CA HIS A 216 33.15 -36.28 -29.19
C HIS A 216 33.63 -35.13 -28.29
N ILE A 217 34.65 -35.37 -27.47
CA ILE A 217 35.28 -34.33 -26.65
C ILE A 217 35.91 -33.23 -27.53
N ARG A 218 36.72 -33.61 -28.53
CA ARG A 218 37.36 -32.66 -29.47
C ARG A 218 36.34 -31.84 -30.25
N ASN A 219 35.32 -32.49 -30.81
CA ASN A 219 34.25 -31.78 -31.53
C ASN A 219 33.47 -30.84 -30.59
N GLY A 220 33.32 -31.22 -29.31
CA GLY A 220 32.78 -30.34 -28.28
C GLY A 220 33.65 -29.10 -28.05
N ASP A 221 34.96 -29.26 -27.94
CA ASP A 221 35.91 -28.16 -27.76
C ASP A 221 35.92 -27.22 -28.94
N GLU A 222 35.96 -27.75 -30.17
CA GLU A 222 35.90 -26.94 -31.40
C GLU A 222 34.63 -26.09 -31.42
N LYS A 223 33.49 -26.67 -31.05
CA LYS A 223 32.21 -25.95 -30.95
C LYS A 223 32.20 -24.92 -29.83
N PHE A 224 32.82 -25.21 -28.69
CA PHE A 224 32.95 -24.25 -27.59
C PHE A 224 33.77 -23.02 -28.00
N HIS A 225 34.94 -23.23 -28.60
CA HIS A 225 35.79 -22.12 -29.09
C HIS A 225 35.12 -21.36 -30.25
N GLY A 226 34.32 -22.04 -31.06
CA GLY A 226 33.44 -21.43 -32.06
C GLY A 226 32.22 -20.69 -31.50
N LYS A 227 32.07 -20.61 -30.16
CA LYS A 227 30.92 -20.01 -29.44
C LYS A 227 29.58 -20.68 -29.72
N GLU A 228 29.58 -21.89 -30.26
CA GLU A 228 28.40 -22.73 -30.48
C GLU A 228 28.12 -23.61 -29.23
N TYR A 229 27.94 -22.97 -28.07
CA TYR A 229 27.91 -23.66 -26.76
C TYR A 229 26.81 -24.72 -26.64
N SER A 230 25.59 -24.44 -27.13
CA SER A 230 24.52 -25.43 -27.20
C SER A 230 24.89 -26.67 -28.03
N SER A 231 25.72 -26.52 -29.06
CA SER A 231 26.24 -27.64 -29.86
C SER A 231 27.40 -28.35 -29.15
N ALA A 232 28.21 -27.62 -28.39
CA ALA A 232 29.28 -28.19 -27.56
C ALA A 232 28.70 -29.12 -26.47
N ILE A 233 27.68 -28.67 -25.74
CA ILE A 233 26.96 -29.45 -24.71
C ILE A 233 26.49 -30.79 -25.29
N LYS A 234 25.82 -30.78 -26.45
CA LYS A 234 25.34 -32.00 -27.12
C LYS A 234 26.46 -32.99 -27.45
N ASN A 235 27.66 -32.52 -27.78
CA ASN A 235 28.79 -33.41 -28.07
C ASN A 235 29.35 -34.04 -26.78
N TYR A 236 29.50 -33.27 -25.71
CA TYR A 236 29.92 -33.81 -24.41
C TYR A 236 28.88 -34.78 -23.82
N GLU A 237 27.58 -34.50 -23.95
CA GLU A 237 26.51 -35.41 -23.52
C GLU A 237 26.52 -36.73 -24.32
N LYS A 238 26.85 -36.69 -25.62
CA LYS A 238 27.05 -37.92 -26.42
C LYS A 238 28.22 -38.75 -25.89
N ALA A 239 29.33 -38.13 -25.49
CA ALA A 239 30.45 -38.82 -24.87
C ALA A 239 30.02 -39.51 -23.55
N LEU A 240 29.30 -38.81 -22.68
CA LEU A 240 28.77 -39.38 -21.43
C LEU A 240 27.74 -40.49 -21.66
N LYS A 241 26.85 -40.36 -22.66
CA LYS A 241 25.85 -41.37 -22.98
C LYS A 241 26.49 -42.67 -23.48
N LYS A 242 27.59 -42.57 -24.24
CA LYS A 242 28.33 -43.72 -24.75
C LYS A 242 29.00 -44.50 -23.61
N LEU A 243 29.43 -43.82 -22.55
CA LEU A 243 29.92 -44.47 -21.32
C LEU A 243 28.84 -45.23 -20.54
N LYS A 244 27.57 -44.77 -20.54
CA LYS A 244 26.44 -45.47 -19.91
C LYS A 244 25.97 -46.72 -20.68
N SER A 245 26.57 -47.04 -21.83
CA SER A 245 26.26 -48.20 -22.68
C SER A 245 27.19 -49.40 -22.33
N PRO A 246 27.36 -50.47 -23.14
CA PRO A 246 28.13 -51.68 -22.72
C PRO A 246 29.58 -51.45 -22.24
N MET A 247 30.16 -50.26 -22.43
CA MET A 247 31.51 -49.89 -21.97
C MET A 247 31.65 -49.80 -20.44
N GLU A 248 30.56 -49.67 -19.68
CA GLU A 248 30.62 -49.68 -18.21
C GLU A 248 30.82 -51.09 -17.63
N LYS A 249 30.51 -52.14 -18.38
CA LYS A 249 30.55 -53.53 -17.90
C LYS A 249 31.90 -54.21 -18.10
N GLU A 250 32.80 -53.65 -18.90
CA GLU A 250 34.12 -54.23 -19.13
C GLU A 250 35.07 -53.17 -19.76
N GLU A 251 36.29 -53.04 -19.23
CA GLU A 251 37.49 -52.60 -19.97
C GLU A 251 37.83 -51.10 -20.14
N CYS A 252 37.38 -50.18 -19.26
CA CYS A 252 37.91 -48.80 -19.26
C CYS A 252 38.58 -48.40 -17.92
N SER A 253 39.77 -47.80 -17.98
CA SER A 253 40.45 -47.18 -16.82
C SER A 253 40.24 -45.66 -16.80
N ASN A 254 40.30 -45.04 -15.60
CA ASN A 254 40.11 -43.59 -15.38
C ASN A 254 38.72 -43.02 -15.78
N ILE A 255 37.70 -43.88 -15.89
CA ILE A 255 36.32 -43.49 -16.26
C ILE A 255 35.80 -42.34 -15.40
N GLN A 256 36.04 -42.38 -14.08
CA GLN A 256 35.52 -41.38 -13.15
C GLN A 256 36.11 -39.99 -13.42
N SER A 257 37.43 -39.91 -13.62
CA SER A 257 38.11 -38.66 -13.98
C SER A 257 37.61 -38.12 -15.33
N PHE A 258 37.44 -39.00 -16.32
CA PHE A 258 36.86 -38.61 -17.62
C PHE A 258 35.43 -38.06 -17.45
N LYS A 259 34.57 -38.74 -16.68
CA LYS A 259 33.20 -38.28 -16.40
C LYS A 259 33.20 -36.90 -15.75
N GLU A 260 34.01 -36.71 -14.72
CA GLU A 260 34.12 -35.44 -13.99
C GLU A 260 34.60 -34.30 -14.90
N LEU A 261 35.64 -34.51 -15.72
CA LEU A 261 36.12 -33.53 -16.68
C LEU A 261 35.07 -33.22 -17.76
N THR A 262 34.37 -34.24 -18.26
CA THR A 262 33.30 -34.04 -19.26
C THR A 262 32.15 -33.23 -18.67
N VAL A 263 31.74 -33.54 -17.44
CA VAL A 263 30.70 -32.79 -16.71
C VAL A 263 31.15 -31.35 -16.47
N LYS A 264 32.41 -31.10 -16.08
CA LYS A 264 32.97 -29.73 -15.98
C LYS A 264 32.85 -28.97 -17.30
N ARG A 265 33.19 -29.58 -18.44
CA ARG A 265 33.05 -28.95 -19.76
C ARG A 265 31.59 -28.64 -20.11
N ILE A 266 30.66 -29.52 -19.73
CA ILE A 266 29.23 -29.27 -19.89
C ILE A 266 28.80 -28.08 -19.04
N ILE A 267 29.18 -28.03 -17.76
CA ILE A 267 28.85 -26.92 -16.85
C ILE A 267 29.38 -25.58 -17.39
N ILE A 268 30.65 -25.52 -17.80
CA ILE A 268 31.27 -24.30 -18.37
C ILE A 268 30.53 -23.87 -19.65
N SER A 269 30.15 -24.84 -20.50
CA SER A 269 29.39 -24.55 -21.72
C SER A 269 27.99 -24.02 -21.42
N TYR A 270 27.31 -24.56 -20.40
CA TYR A 270 26.04 -24.00 -19.91
C TYR A 270 26.22 -22.58 -19.38
N GLN A 271 27.25 -22.32 -18.58
CA GLN A 271 27.53 -20.98 -18.06
C GLN A 271 27.73 -19.96 -19.18
N ALA A 272 28.48 -20.31 -20.23
CA ALA A 272 28.70 -19.45 -21.39
C ALA A 272 27.42 -19.24 -22.24
N ASP A 273 26.68 -20.31 -22.55
CA ASP A 273 25.44 -20.25 -23.33
C ASP A 273 24.38 -19.38 -22.64
N LEU A 274 24.19 -19.62 -21.35
CA LEU A 274 23.21 -18.91 -20.53
C LEU A 274 23.67 -17.48 -20.24
N GLY A 275 24.97 -17.26 -19.99
CA GLY A 275 25.55 -15.92 -19.83
C GLY A 275 25.22 -15.02 -21.02
N ASN A 276 25.43 -15.50 -22.25
CA ASN A 276 25.09 -14.77 -23.47
C ASN A 276 23.58 -14.48 -23.58
N LYS A 277 22.74 -15.47 -23.30
CA LYS A 277 21.27 -15.30 -23.33
C LYS A 277 20.82 -14.26 -22.29
N LEU A 278 21.41 -14.27 -21.11
CA LEU A 278 21.11 -13.31 -20.03
C LEU A 278 21.57 -11.91 -20.40
N GLU A 279 22.76 -11.75 -20.97
CA GLU A 279 23.27 -10.44 -21.38
C GLU A 279 22.32 -9.74 -22.37
N VAL A 280 21.75 -10.48 -23.31
CA VAL A 280 20.74 -9.95 -24.25
C VAL A 280 19.51 -9.41 -23.52
N VAL A 281 19.02 -10.12 -22.50
CA VAL A 281 17.86 -9.67 -21.71
C VAL A 281 18.26 -8.50 -20.81
N ASP A 282 19.39 -8.61 -20.10
CA ASP A 282 19.92 -7.61 -19.17
C ASP A 282 20.11 -6.25 -19.88
N ASN A 283 20.68 -6.24 -21.09
CA ASN A 283 20.90 -5.01 -21.86
C ASN A 283 19.58 -4.34 -22.27
N GLN A 284 18.54 -5.11 -22.58
CA GLN A 284 17.24 -4.57 -22.95
C GLN A 284 16.46 -4.06 -21.74
N VAL A 285 16.61 -4.70 -20.58
CA VAL A 285 16.08 -4.19 -19.32
C VAL A 285 16.75 -2.85 -18.97
N LYS A 286 18.09 -2.78 -19.04
CA LYS A 286 18.87 -1.57 -18.76
C LYS A 286 18.57 -0.40 -19.70
N ALA A 287 18.30 -0.68 -20.99
CA ALA A 287 18.01 0.34 -21.98
C ALA A 287 16.69 1.09 -21.75
N ASN A 288 15.77 0.54 -20.95
CA ASN A 288 14.48 1.17 -20.65
C ASN A 288 14.55 1.93 -19.32
N THR A 289 14.81 3.23 -19.37
CA THR A 289 14.79 4.13 -18.19
C THR A 289 13.42 4.25 -17.53
N THR A 290 12.36 3.81 -18.20
CA THR A 290 10.99 3.80 -17.66
C THR A 290 10.27 2.56 -18.20
N ILE A 291 10.39 1.43 -17.50
CA ILE A 291 9.82 0.17 -17.97
C ILE A 291 8.29 0.23 -17.83
N GLU A 292 7.58 0.16 -18.96
CA GLU A 292 6.13 -0.01 -18.97
C GLU A 292 5.73 -1.36 -18.36
N TYR A 293 4.63 -1.39 -17.59
CA TYR A 293 4.08 -2.59 -16.92
C TYR A 293 4.13 -3.85 -17.79
N LYS A 294 3.67 -3.74 -19.05
CA LYS A 294 3.55 -4.87 -19.97
C LYS A 294 4.92 -5.46 -20.35
N LYS A 295 5.98 -4.62 -20.34
CA LYS A 295 7.35 -5.06 -20.65
C LYS A 295 7.99 -5.81 -19.49
N ILE A 296 7.62 -5.51 -18.24
CA ILE A 296 8.17 -6.22 -17.06
C ILE A 296 7.80 -7.71 -17.12
N GLU A 297 6.52 -8.03 -17.33
CA GLU A 297 6.07 -9.43 -17.43
C GLU A 297 6.73 -10.16 -18.61
N GLU A 298 6.98 -9.47 -19.71
CA GLU A 298 7.71 -10.03 -20.86
C GLU A 298 9.16 -10.38 -20.50
N TYR A 299 9.87 -9.50 -19.80
CA TYR A 299 11.23 -9.79 -19.33
C TYR A 299 11.26 -10.97 -18.36
N ILE A 300 10.29 -11.06 -17.44
CA ILE A 300 10.17 -12.20 -16.53
C ILE A 300 9.99 -13.51 -17.31
N LYS A 301 9.12 -13.54 -18.32
CA LYS A 301 8.94 -14.72 -19.19
C LYS A 301 10.23 -15.11 -19.90
N ARG A 302 11.03 -14.14 -20.33
CA ARG A 302 12.31 -14.40 -21.01
C ARG A 302 13.36 -14.95 -20.06
N TYR A 303 13.48 -14.43 -18.83
CA TYR A 303 14.35 -15.03 -17.82
C TYR A 303 13.91 -16.45 -17.44
N ASN A 304 12.60 -16.70 -17.29
CA ASN A 304 12.09 -18.05 -17.09
C ASN A 304 12.44 -18.98 -18.25
N SER A 305 12.31 -18.52 -19.50
CA SER A 305 12.73 -19.30 -20.66
C SER A 305 14.22 -19.62 -20.67
N VAL A 306 15.09 -18.75 -20.13
CA VAL A 306 16.52 -19.08 -19.95
C VAL A 306 16.68 -20.11 -18.84
N LEU A 307 15.98 -19.96 -17.72
CA LEU A 307 16.02 -20.90 -16.61
C LEU A 307 15.59 -22.33 -17.03
N ASP A 308 14.54 -22.43 -17.84
CA ASP A 308 13.99 -23.71 -18.33
C ASP A 308 14.95 -24.49 -19.25
N THR A 309 16.01 -23.85 -19.76
CA THR A 309 17.02 -24.53 -20.57
C THR A 309 18.05 -25.31 -19.75
N ILE A 310 18.07 -25.14 -18.42
CA ILE A 310 18.93 -25.92 -17.53
C ILE A 310 18.37 -27.35 -17.41
N ALA A 311 19.11 -28.34 -17.91
CA ALA A 311 18.71 -29.73 -17.79
C ALA A 311 18.73 -30.21 -16.31
N GLU A 312 17.72 -30.99 -15.93
CA GLU A 312 17.51 -31.43 -14.54
C GLU A 312 18.73 -32.14 -13.94
N GLN A 313 19.46 -32.90 -14.75
CA GLN A 313 20.65 -33.65 -14.35
C GLN A 313 21.84 -32.76 -13.91
N TYR A 314 21.83 -31.46 -14.22
CA TYR A 314 22.87 -30.49 -13.84
C TYR A 314 22.38 -29.43 -12.85
N ASN A 315 21.18 -29.61 -12.28
CA ASN A 315 20.56 -28.63 -11.37
C ASN A 315 21.44 -28.25 -10.18
N THR A 316 22.14 -29.24 -9.58
CA THR A 316 23.00 -29.01 -8.41
C THR A 316 24.25 -28.20 -8.79
N ASP A 317 24.91 -28.58 -9.89
CA ASP A 317 26.15 -27.95 -10.33
C ASP A 317 25.92 -26.51 -10.83
N LEU A 318 24.75 -26.26 -11.41
CA LEU A 318 24.34 -24.95 -11.90
C LEU A 318 23.51 -24.15 -10.88
N ALA A 319 23.44 -24.59 -9.63
CA ALA A 319 22.67 -23.90 -8.58
C ALA A 319 23.03 -22.41 -8.42
N PRO A 320 24.31 -21.97 -8.46
CA PRO A 320 24.64 -20.54 -8.38
C PRO A 320 24.10 -19.73 -9.56
N LEU A 321 24.15 -20.29 -10.77
CA LEU A 321 23.63 -19.65 -11.97
C LEU A 321 22.11 -19.57 -11.93
N LYS A 322 21.45 -20.67 -11.54
CA LYS A 322 20.01 -20.71 -11.30
C LYS A 322 19.59 -19.64 -10.30
N GLN A 323 20.29 -19.52 -9.17
CA GLN A 323 20.01 -18.48 -8.18
C GLN A 323 20.19 -17.08 -8.78
N SER A 324 21.23 -16.86 -9.58
CA SER A 324 21.47 -15.59 -10.28
C SER A 324 20.35 -15.21 -11.26
N ILE A 325 19.70 -16.19 -11.92
CA ILE A 325 18.53 -15.97 -12.78
C ILE A 325 17.28 -15.67 -11.94
N LEU A 326 17.07 -16.44 -10.86
CA LEU A 326 15.96 -16.24 -9.94
C LEU A 326 16.00 -14.86 -9.26
N ASP A 327 17.19 -14.41 -8.86
CA ASP A 327 17.38 -13.07 -8.30
C ASP A 327 16.99 -11.96 -9.29
N ARG A 328 17.25 -12.15 -10.60
CA ARG A 328 16.80 -11.21 -11.64
C ARG A 328 15.28 -11.18 -11.76
N ILE A 329 14.64 -12.35 -11.73
CA ILE A 329 13.17 -12.48 -11.77
C ILE A 329 12.55 -11.82 -10.54
N ASP A 330 13.08 -12.09 -9.35
CA ASP A 330 12.64 -11.49 -8.09
C ASP A 330 12.77 -9.97 -8.14
N ASN A 331 13.89 -9.43 -8.63
CA ASN A 331 14.08 -7.98 -8.77
C ASN A 331 13.05 -7.34 -9.72
N LEU A 332 12.65 -8.03 -10.80
CA LEU A 332 11.59 -7.55 -11.70
C LEU A 332 10.21 -7.57 -11.05
N TRP A 333 9.88 -8.60 -10.26
CA TRP A 333 8.65 -8.62 -9.47
C TRP A 333 8.62 -7.50 -8.42
N LEU A 334 9.73 -7.25 -7.75
CA LEU A 334 9.86 -6.15 -6.79
C LEU A 334 9.72 -4.77 -7.47
N LEU A 335 10.28 -4.59 -8.66
CA LEU A 335 10.08 -3.38 -9.46
C LEU A 335 8.62 -3.18 -9.86
N LEU A 336 7.95 -4.25 -10.28
CA LEU A 336 6.53 -4.23 -10.61
C LEU A 336 5.70 -3.82 -9.38
N SER A 337 6.01 -4.41 -8.24
CA SER A 337 5.37 -4.08 -6.96
C SER A 337 5.52 -2.60 -6.61
N SER A 338 6.76 -2.09 -6.59
CA SER A 338 7.04 -0.68 -6.29
C SER A 338 6.34 0.28 -7.26
N THR A 339 6.24 -0.10 -8.54
CA THR A 339 5.52 0.70 -9.54
C THR A 339 4.03 0.80 -9.23
N HIS A 340 3.39 -0.32 -8.87
CA HIS A 340 2.00 -0.34 -8.47
C HIS A 340 1.79 0.41 -7.14
N GLU A 341 2.67 0.21 -6.16
CA GLU A 341 2.63 0.91 -4.89
C GLU A 341 2.67 2.43 -5.08
N LYS A 342 3.58 2.96 -5.91
CA LYS A 342 3.65 4.40 -6.23
C LYS A 342 2.37 4.92 -6.86
N LYS A 343 1.76 4.17 -7.79
CA LYS A 343 0.45 4.51 -8.37
C LYS A 343 -0.65 4.50 -7.31
N GLY A 344 -0.61 3.55 -6.39
CA GLY A 344 -1.50 3.47 -5.24
C GLY A 344 -1.37 4.67 -4.32
N ASP A 345 -0.15 5.07 -3.98
CA ASP A 345 0.14 6.24 -3.14
C ASP A 345 -0.36 7.54 -3.76
N ILE A 346 -0.21 7.72 -5.08
CA ILE A 346 -0.77 8.85 -5.83
C ILE A 346 -2.29 8.82 -5.77
N ALA A 347 -2.92 7.68 -6.10
CA ALA A 347 -4.38 7.55 -6.06
C ALA A 347 -4.96 7.79 -4.65
N TYR A 348 -4.29 7.29 -3.60
CA TYR A 348 -4.67 7.48 -2.20
C TYR A 348 -4.68 8.96 -1.82
N LYS A 349 -3.61 9.69 -2.18
CA LYS A 349 -3.48 11.14 -1.94
C LYS A 349 -4.52 11.98 -2.69
N GLU A 350 -5.11 11.43 -3.75
CA GLU A 350 -6.15 12.08 -4.57
C GLU A 350 -7.56 11.57 -4.24
N TYR A 351 -7.74 10.91 -3.08
CA TYR A 351 -9.01 10.31 -2.62
C TYR A 351 -9.61 9.26 -3.56
N ARG A 352 -8.83 8.73 -4.51
CA ARG A 352 -9.24 7.64 -5.39
C ARG A 352 -8.99 6.29 -4.71
N PHE A 353 -9.74 6.00 -3.66
CA PHE A 353 -9.56 4.76 -2.89
C PHE A 353 -10.00 3.50 -3.66
N GLU A 354 -11.03 3.60 -4.51
CA GLU A 354 -11.56 2.51 -5.35
C GLU A 354 -11.60 2.91 -6.84
N THR A 355 -11.64 1.91 -7.73
CA THR A 355 -11.68 2.07 -9.19
C THR A 355 -13.04 2.60 -9.68
N THR A 356 -14.10 2.38 -8.91
CA THR A 356 -15.49 2.73 -9.24
C THR A 356 -15.80 4.19 -8.92
N TYR A 357 -15.29 5.10 -9.75
CA TYR A 357 -15.87 6.43 -9.90
C TYR A 357 -16.00 6.76 -11.40
N LYS A 358 -17.05 6.22 -12.03
CA LYS A 358 -17.43 6.62 -13.39
C LYS A 358 -17.76 8.12 -13.41
N LYS A 359 -17.17 8.83 -14.39
CA LYS A 359 -17.51 10.17 -14.90
C LYS A 359 -18.44 11.01 -14.01
N GLY A 360 -17.87 12.00 -13.30
CA GLY A 360 -18.59 13.25 -13.01
C GLY A 360 -18.70 13.74 -11.57
N PHE A 361 -17.84 13.32 -10.63
CA PHE A 361 -18.06 13.67 -9.22
C PHE A 361 -16.88 14.26 -8.44
N PHE A 362 -15.88 14.82 -9.11
CA PHE A 362 -14.90 15.70 -8.45
C PHE A 362 -15.30 17.15 -8.69
N TYR A 363 -15.94 17.78 -7.69
CA TYR A 363 -16.26 19.22 -7.71
C TYR A 363 -15.02 20.14 -7.55
N ARG A 364 -13.79 19.60 -7.49
CA ARG A 364 -12.57 20.41 -7.30
C ARG A 364 -11.43 20.18 -8.29
N LEU A 365 -11.49 19.18 -9.16
CA LEU A 365 -10.46 18.96 -10.17
C LEU A 365 -11.10 18.86 -11.56
N GLN A 366 -11.33 20.02 -12.16
CA GLN A 366 -11.83 20.22 -13.53
C GLN A 366 -10.83 19.78 -14.62
N PHE A 367 -9.77 19.02 -14.28
CA PHE A 367 -8.62 18.75 -15.15
C PHE A 367 -8.52 17.35 -15.74
N TRP A 368 -9.42 16.42 -15.41
CA TRP A 368 -9.32 15.05 -15.93
C TRP A 368 -10.00 14.96 -17.30
N LYS A 369 -9.28 15.41 -18.33
CA LYS A 369 -9.51 15.06 -19.73
C LYS A 369 -9.25 13.56 -19.93
N ASP A 370 -9.95 13.02 -20.92
CA ASP A 370 -10.07 11.62 -21.31
C ASP A 370 -8.74 10.83 -21.34
N ASN A 371 -8.82 9.53 -21.02
CA ASN A 371 -7.81 8.46 -21.23
C ASN A 371 -6.85 8.04 -20.09
N ILE A 372 -7.23 8.15 -18.82
CA ILE A 372 -6.54 7.39 -17.77
C ILE A 372 -7.48 6.27 -17.30
N GLU A 373 -7.06 5.02 -17.49
CA GLU A 373 -7.58 3.87 -16.75
C GLU A 373 -7.46 4.21 -15.25
N SER A 374 -8.50 4.82 -14.67
CA SER A 374 -8.45 5.36 -13.32
C SER A 374 -8.58 4.22 -12.30
N VAL A 375 -7.51 3.46 -12.15
CA VAL A 375 -7.45 2.37 -11.17
C VAL A 375 -7.27 2.97 -9.77
N GLY A 376 -8.11 2.56 -8.82
CA GLY A 376 -8.09 3.05 -7.45
C GLY A 376 -6.88 2.56 -6.65
N ALA A 377 -6.60 3.23 -5.53
CA ALA A 377 -5.49 2.93 -4.63
C ALA A 377 -5.51 1.48 -4.15
N LEU A 378 -6.69 0.97 -3.74
CA LEU A 378 -6.85 -0.39 -3.25
C LEU A 378 -6.39 -1.43 -4.28
N GLN A 379 -6.87 -1.31 -5.52
CA GLN A 379 -6.49 -2.22 -6.61
C GLN A 379 -4.99 -2.14 -6.93
N GLN A 380 -4.39 -0.94 -6.86
CA GLN A 380 -2.96 -0.79 -7.07
C GLN A 380 -2.14 -1.46 -5.96
N TYR A 381 -2.52 -1.31 -4.70
CA TYR A 381 -1.85 -2.01 -3.60
C TYR A 381 -2.03 -3.53 -3.68
N GLU A 382 -3.20 -4.02 -4.10
CA GLU A 382 -3.43 -5.45 -4.34
C GLU A 382 -2.59 -5.97 -5.50
N ASN A 383 -2.45 -5.20 -6.59
CA ASN A 383 -1.55 -5.56 -7.70
C ASN A 383 -0.08 -5.57 -7.25
N ALA A 384 0.32 -4.62 -6.40
CA ALA A 384 1.65 -4.59 -5.81
C ALA A 384 1.91 -5.83 -4.94
N LEU A 385 0.92 -6.23 -4.13
CA LEU A 385 0.98 -7.41 -3.28
C LEU A 385 1.05 -8.69 -4.12
N ASN A 386 0.26 -8.80 -5.18
CA ASN A 386 0.27 -9.93 -6.11
C ASN A 386 1.62 -10.09 -6.82
N ALA A 387 2.35 -9.00 -7.06
CA ALA A 387 3.72 -9.07 -7.57
C ALA A 387 4.70 -9.60 -6.50
N VAL A 388 4.59 -9.14 -5.24
CA VAL A 388 5.45 -9.62 -4.13
C VAL A 388 5.24 -11.10 -3.83
N ILE A 389 4.01 -11.61 -3.93
CA ILE A 389 3.72 -13.04 -3.70
C ILE A 389 4.48 -13.95 -4.68
N LYS A 390 4.88 -13.43 -5.85
CA LYS A 390 5.64 -14.18 -6.86
C LYS A 390 7.15 -14.16 -6.64
N VAL A 391 7.65 -13.37 -5.69
CA VAL A 391 9.07 -13.31 -5.30
C VAL A 391 9.45 -14.58 -4.53
N GLN A 392 10.49 -15.28 -4.97
CA GLN A 392 10.91 -16.53 -4.35
C GLN A 392 11.72 -16.31 -3.06
N ASN A 393 12.53 -15.24 -3.02
CA ASN A 393 13.27 -14.86 -1.83
C ASN A 393 12.34 -14.27 -0.75
N LYS A 394 11.84 -15.15 0.13
CA LYS A 394 10.88 -14.80 1.19
C LYS A 394 11.37 -13.70 2.11
N ALA A 395 12.65 -13.70 2.51
CA ALA A 395 13.20 -12.68 3.40
C ALA A 395 13.09 -11.26 2.80
N LYS A 396 13.31 -11.12 1.49
CA LYS A 396 13.10 -9.85 0.76
C LYS A 396 11.61 -9.51 0.63
N ALA A 397 10.77 -10.52 0.38
CA ALA A 397 9.34 -10.33 0.12
C ALA A 397 8.53 -9.98 1.38
N ASP A 398 8.82 -10.61 2.52
CA ASP A 398 8.00 -10.55 3.73
C ASP A 398 7.85 -9.11 4.27
N THR A 399 8.94 -8.33 4.29
CA THR A 399 8.90 -6.94 4.78
C THR A 399 8.02 -6.04 3.91
N ILE A 400 8.08 -6.22 2.58
CA ILE A 400 7.30 -5.43 1.62
C ILE A 400 5.84 -5.86 1.67
N ARG A 401 5.58 -7.17 1.77
CA ARG A 401 4.24 -7.73 1.93
C ARG A 401 3.52 -7.14 3.14
N ASP A 402 4.18 -7.11 4.30
CA ASP A 402 3.59 -6.61 5.54
C ASP A 402 3.29 -5.10 5.46
N ASP A 403 4.13 -4.32 4.79
CA ASP A 403 3.88 -2.90 4.53
C ASP A 403 2.67 -2.70 3.61
N LEU A 404 2.59 -3.46 2.51
CA LEU A 404 1.47 -3.40 1.57
C LEU A 404 0.15 -3.82 2.21
N LEU A 405 0.15 -4.85 3.06
CA LEU A 405 -1.04 -5.26 3.82
C LEU A 405 -1.52 -4.13 4.74
N LYS A 406 -0.62 -3.43 5.44
CA LYS A 406 -0.95 -2.25 6.24
C LYS A 406 -1.53 -1.13 5.37
N LYS A 407 -0.94 -0.87 4.19
CA LYS A 407 -1.46 0.12 3.23
C LYS A 407 -2.87 -0.24 2.74
N ILE A 408 -3.15 -1.52 2.46
CA ILE A 408 -4.47 -2.02 2.04
C ILE A 408 -5.49 -1.79 3.15
N GLU A 409 -5.21 -2.23 4.39
CA GLU A 409 -6.11 -2.06 5.53
C GLU A 409 -6.39 -0.59 5.81
N LYS A 410 -5.33 0.22 5.83
CA LYS A 410 -5.39 1.67 5.99
C LYS A 410 -6.25 2.33 4.89
N THR A 411 -6.12 1.87 3.65
CA THR A 411 -6.92 2.34 2.50
C THR A 411 -8.40 2.01 2.67
N LYS A 412 -8.73 0.79 3.09
CA LYS A 412 -10.11 0.38 3.36
C LYS A 412 -10.75 1.28 4.43
N LYS A 413 -10.09 1.40 5.59
CA LYS A 413 -10.58 2.22 6.70
C LYS A 413 -10.71 3.71 6.33
N THR A 414 -9.71 4.26 5.63
CA THR A 414 -9.76 5.67 5.20
C THR A 414 -10.83 5.91 4.14
N GLY A 415 -11.02 4.96 3.21
CA GLY A 415 -12.09 4.99 2.20
C GLY A 415 -13.49 4.97 2.82
N GLU A 416 -13.72 4.10 3.82
CA GLU A 416 -14.95 4.07 4.61
C GLU A 416 -15.20 5.40 5.33
N ASN A 417 -14.17 5.94 5.99
CA ASN A 417 -14.27 7.23 6.67
C ASN A 417 -14.56 8.38 5.69
N TYR A 418 -13.92 8.37 4.52
CA TYR A 418 -14.15 9.35 3.47
C TYR A 418 -15.57 9.29 2.90
N LEU A 419 -16.07 8.09 2.60
CA LEU A 419 -17.45 7.89 2.13
C LEU A 419 -18.44 8.34 3.21
N SER A 420 -18.25 7.86 4.44
CA SER A 420 -19.07 8.24 5.60
C SER A 420 -19.13 9.76 5.77
N ASN A 421 -17.99 10.44 5.66
CA ASN A 421 -17.90 11.88 5.76
C ASN A 421 -18.63 12.60 4.62
N THR A 422 -18.45 12.13 3.39
CA THR A 422 -19.02 12.74 2.19
C THR A 422 -20.54 12.61 2.20
N VAL A 423 -21.06 11.42 2.53
CA VAL A 423 -22.49 11.19 2.73
C VAL A 423 -23.02 12.07 3.85
N PHE A 424 -22.32 12.17 4.97
CA PHE A 424 -22.72 13.05 6.08
C PHE A 424 -22.85 14.52 5.65
N SER A 425 -21.88 15.05 4.89
CA SER A 425 -21.97 16.43 4.39
C SER A 425 -23.21 16.62 3.50
N LEU A 426 -23.43 15.73 2.54
CA LEU A 426 -24.61 15.79 1.66
C LEU A 426 -25.92 15.70 2.45
N LEU A 427 -26.00 14.84 3.45
CA LEU A 427 -27.18 14.74 4.31
C LEU A 427 -27.44 16.01 5.12
N ASN A 428 -26.40 16.68 5.63
CA ASN A 428 -26.57 17.97 6.31
C ASN A 428 -26.99 19.08 5.35
N GLN A 429 -26.44 19.12 4.13
CA GLN A 429 -26.89 20.03 3.09
C GLN A 429 -28.37 19.78 2.74
N ALA A 430 -28.79 18.53 2.59
CA ALA A 430 -30.19 18.16 2.36
C ALA A 430 -31.09 18.58 3.53
N LYS A 431 -30.66 18.35 4.77
CA LYS A 431 -31.40 18.80 5.98
C LYS A 431 -31.58 20.31 6.01
N TYR A 432 -30.54 21.07 5.68
CA TYR A 432 -30.62 22.51 5.56
C TYR A 432 -31.63 22.94 4.48
N LEU A 433 -31.52 22.38 3.28
CA LEU A 433 -32.44 22.66 2.17
C LEU A 433 -33.90 22.34 2.56
N TYR A 434 -34.14 21.19 3.20
CA TYR A 434 -35.45 20.77 3.65
C TYR A 434 -36.08 21.73 4.67
N THR A 435 -35.32 22.10 5.72
CA THR A 435 -35.78 23.05 6.75
C THR A 435 -36.11 24.44 6.20
N HIS A 436 -35.53 24.80 5.06
CA HIS A 436 -35.78 26.07 4.37
C HIS A 436 -36.71 25.91 3.17
N GLN A 437 -37.48 24.82 3.11
CA GLN A 437 -38.48 24.54 2.06
C GLN A 437 -37.91 24.57 0.63
N LYS A 438 -36.64 24.16 0.47
CA LYS A 438 -35.97 24.02 -0.82
C LYS A 438 -35.91 22.56 -1.26
N ASP A 439 -35.75 22.34 -2.57
CA ASP A 439 -35.63 20.98 -3.10
C ASP A 439 -34.36 20.28 -2.60
N VAL A 440 -34.53 19.04 -2.15
CA VAL A 440 -33.46 18.16 -1.65
C VAL A 440 -33.13 17.03 -2.61
N SER A 441 -33.91 16.87 -3.69
CA SER A 441 -33.90 15.69 -4.56
C SER A 441 -32.51 15.42 -5.13
N THR A 442 -31.84 16.45 -5.66
CA THR A 442 -30.48 16.32 -6.19
C THR A 442 -29.50 15.88 -5.11
N THR A 443 -29.46 16.55 -3.95
CA THR A 443 -28.49 16.25 -2.90
C THR A 443 -28.68 14.85 -2.30
N MET A 444 -29.93 14.43 -2.13
CA MET A 444 -30.26 13.08 -1.64
C MET A 444 -29.92 12.00 -2.67
N GLU A 445 -30.21 12.21 -3.96
CA GLU A 445 -29.85 11.23 -5.00
C GLU A 445 -28.33 11.11 -5.14
N LYS A 446 -27.59 12.22 -5.05
CA LYS A 446 -26.11 12.20 -5.01
C LYS A 446 -25.59 11.36 -3.86
N ALA A 447 -26.14 11.51 -2.65
CA ALA A 447 -25.72 10.71 -1.49
C ALA A 447 -26.04 9.22 -1.70
N LYS A 448 -27.22 8.91 -2.24
CA LYS A 448 -27.65 7.56 -2.55
C LYS A 448 -26.78 6.89 -3.62
N GLU A 449 -26.44 7.60 -4.69
CA GLU A 449 -25.56 7.10 -5.74
C GLU A 449 -24.17 6.74 -5.20
N LEU A 450 -23.60 7.54 -4.30
CA LEU A 450 -22.34 7.23 -3.64
C LEU A 450 -22.43 5.95 -2.81
N ILE A 451 -23.51 5.78 -2.05
CA ILE A 451 -23.74 4.58 -1.22
C ILE A 451 -23.90 3.33 -2.09
N LEU A 452 -24.67 3.40 -3.18
CA LEU A 452 -24.96 2.24 -4.01
C LEU A 452 -23.76 1.77 -4.86
N ASN A 453 -22.85 2.69 -5.19
CA ASN A 453 -21.74 2.40 -6.11
C ASN A 453 -20.39 2.20 -5.42
N SER A 454 -20.29 2.43 -4.11
CA SER A 454 -19.02 2.29 -3.37
C SER A 454 -18.83 0.91 -2.76
N THR A 455 -17.59 0.39 -2.80
CA THR A 455 -17.15 -0.78 -2.02
C THR A 455 -16.98 -0.49 -0.54
N PHE A 456 -16.96 0.79 -0.13
CA PHE A 456 -16.77 1.21 1.26
C PHE A 456 -18.08 1.45 2.03
N THR A 457 -19.22 1.09 1.44
CA THR A 457 -20.53 1.24 2.08
C THR A 457 -20.67 0.30 3.26
N THR A 458 -20.97 0.86 4.43
CA THR A 458 -21.24 0.11 5.66
C THR A 458 -22.72 0.24 6.07
N GLU A 459 -23.20 -0.67 6.92
CA GLU A 459 -24.58 -0.63 7.43
C GLU A 459 -24.91 0.71 8.09
N LYS A 460 -23.96 1.26 8.86
CA LYS A 460 -24.11 2.55 9.53
C LYS A 460 -24.33 3.72 8.56
N ILE A 461 -23.67 3.70 7.38
CA ILE A 461 -23.87 4.73 6.35
C ILE A 461 -25.30 4.66 5.78
N ILE A 462 -25.79 3.44 5.51
CA ILE A 462 -27.14 3.21 5.00
C ILE A 462 -28.18 3.63 6.04
N GLU A 463 -27.97 3.28 7.31
CA GLU A 463 -28.87 3.63 8.42
C GLU A 463 -28.99 5.14 8.58
N ASN A 464 -27.85 5.85 8.60
CA ASN A 464 -27.82 7.31 8.66
C ASN A 464 -28.56 7.94 7.46
N TYR A 465 -28.34 7.43 6.24
CA TYR A 465 -29.05 7.91 5.06
C TYR A 465 -30.57 7.65 5.18
N ASN A 466 -30.97 6.44 5.57
CA ASN A 466 -32.36 6.04 5.66
C ASN A 466 -33.13 6.82 6.74
N GLU A 467 -32.50 7.13 7.86
CA GLU A 467 -33.08 7.98 8.89
C GLU A 467 -33.44 9.37 8.32
N GLN A 468 -32.47 10.01 7.65
CA GLN A 468 -32.68 11.33 7.03
C GLN A 468 -33.68 11.28 5.87
N ALA A 469 -33.63 10.23 5.05
CA ALA A 469 -34.56 10.03 3.94
C ALA A 469 -36.01 9.91 4.45
N ARG A 470 -36.26 9.12 5.50
CA ARG A 470 -37.59 9.01 6.11
C ARG A 470 -38.08 10.35 6.66
N TRP A 471 -37.20 11.06 7.39
CA TRP A 471 -37.54 12.37 7.94
C TRP A 471 -37.94 13.38 6.85
N MET A 472 -37.32 13.32 5.66
CA MET A 472 -37.63 14.18 4.52
C MET A 472 -38.70 13.62 3.56
N GLY A 473 -39.33 12.48 3.88
CA GLY A 473 -40.33 11.84 2.99
C GLY A 473 -39.74 11.29 1.68
N ARG A 474 -38.47 10.85 1.68
CA ARG A 474 -37.75 10.31 0.52
C ARG A 474 -37.60 8.79 0.60
N LYS A 475 -37.34 8.16 -0.56
CA LYS A 475 -37.12 6.72 -0.67
C LYS A 475 -35.84 6.31 0.08
N THR A 476 -35.97 5.28 0.90
CA THR A 476 -34.85 4.62 1.58
C THR A 476 -34.12 3.66 0.65
N ILE A 477 -32.87 3.36 0.97
CA ILE A 477 -32.08 2.31 0.35
C ILE A 477 -32.42 0.98 1.03
N ASP A 478 -32.76 -0.03 0.23
CA ASP A 478 -32.86 -1.41 0.70
C ASP A 478 -31.45 -1.97 0.91
N LYS A 479 -31.16 -2.52 2.10
CA LYS A 479 -29.86 -3.14 2.41
C LYS A 479 -29.52 -4.25 1.40
N ASN A 480 -30.51 -4.92 0.81
CA ASN A 480 -30.32 -5.98 -0.19
C ASN A 480 -30.04 -5.47 -1.61
N SER A 481 -30.24 -4.17 -1.87
CA SER A 481 -30.00 -3.56 -3.19
C SER A 481 -28.53 -3.22 -3.46
N ILE A 482 -27.68 -3.37 -2.45
CA ILE A 482 -26.23 -3.19 -2.57
C ILE A 482 -25.67 -4.47 -3.19
N LYS A 483 -24.98 -4.35 -4.33
CA LYS A 483 -24.37 -5.50 -5.01
C LYS A 483 -23.55 -6.31 -4.00
N GLN A 484 -23.91 -7.58 -3.82
CA GLN A 484 -23.23 -8.56 -2.96
C GLN A 484 -21.76 -8.84 -3.33
N SER A 485 -21.20 -8.17 -4.34
CA SER A 485 -19.76 -8.24 -4.65
C SER A 485 -18.86 -7.64 -3.58
N ASN A 486 -19.39 -6.86 -2.63
CA ASN A 486 -18.59 -6.00 -1.75
C ASN A 486 -18.39 -6.54 -0.32
N LEU A 487 -19.00 -7.67 0.03
CA LEU A 487 -18.84 -8.32 1.35
C LEU A 487 -17.91 -9.55 1.34
N ALA A 488 -17.45 -9.98 0.16
CA ALA A 488 -16.69 -11.22 -0.02
C ALA A 488 -15.16 -11.08 0.14
N SER A 489 -14.61 -9.86 0.15
CA SER A 489 -13.16 -9.64 0.27
C SER A 489 -12.60 -9.83 1.68
N SER A 490 -13.42 -10.28 2.64
CA SER A 490 -13.00 -10.67 3.99
C SER A 490 -12.73 -12.18 4.14
N LYS A 491 -13.01 -13.00 3.12
CA LYS A 491 -12.85 -14.46 3.17
C LYS A 491 -11.68 -15.03 2.37
N ILE A 492 -10.93 -14.20 1.65
CA ILE A 492 -9.72 -14.64 0.94
C ILE A 492 -8.53 -13.96 1.62
N LEU A 493 -8.05 -14.55 2.71
CA LEU A 493 -6.72 -14.40 3.31
C LEU A 493 -6.70 -15.18 4.63
N LEU A 494 -6.75 -16.51 4.50
CA LEU A 494 -6.13 -17.45 5.44
C LEU A 494 -5.28 -18.42 4.62
#